data_AF-A0A7V9ZDC7-F1
#
_entry.id   AF-A0A7V9ZDC7-F1
#
_cell.length_a   1.000
_cell.length_b   1.000
_cell.length_c   1.000
_cell.angle_alpha   90.00
_cell.angle_beta   90.00
_cell.angle_gamma   90.00
#
_symmetry.space_group_name_H-M   'P 1'
#
loop_
_entity.id
_entity.type
_entity.pdbx_description
1 polymer ?
#
loop_
_entity_poly.entity_id
_entity_poly.type
_entity_poly.pdbx_seq_one_letter_code
_entity_poly.pdbx_strand_id
1 'polypeptide(L)' 'GKIIRLEAAAIRAAGRSTQGVKLIDLGDDDKVAASSLITNQSEKLLEEKPPTVPK' A
#
# COMPACT_ATOMS: atom_id res chain seq x y z
N GLY A 1 -2.04 -18.25 8.97
CA GLY A 1 -1.64 -16.92 8.45
C GLY A 1 -2.89 -16.08 8.24
N LYS A 2 -2.85 -14.81 8.64
CA LYS A 2 -3.98 -13.88 8.47
C LYS A 2 -3.75 -13.09 7.18
N ILE A 3 -4.78 -13.00 6.33
CA ILE A 3 -4.75 -12.13 5.14
C ILE A 3 -5.78 -11.02 5.38
N ILE A 4 -5.33 -9.78 5.26
CA ILE A 4 -6.18 -8.61 5.50
C ILE A 4 -6.17 -7.77 4.23
N ARG A 5 -7.37 -7.48 3.71
CA ARG A 5 -7.57 -6.56 2.59
C ARG A 5 -8.12 -5.25 3.15
N LEU A 6 -7.50 -4.16 2.74
CA LEU A 6 -7.87 -2.81 3.13
C LEU A 6 -7.99 -1.96 1.88
N GLU A 7 -8.91 -1.00 1.91
CA GLU A 7 -9.05 -0.02 0.85
C GLU A 7 -7.93 1.03 0.99
N ALA A 8 -7.10 1.19 -0.04
CA ALA A 8 -5.99 2.13 0.01
C ALA A 8 -6.47 3.59 0.21
N ALA A 9 -7.65 3.93 -0.34
CA ALA A 9 -8.23 5.27 -0.20
C ALA A 9 -8.69 5.59 1.22
N ALA A 10 -8.96 4.59 2.06
CA ALA A 10 -9.31 4.78 3.46
C ALA A 10 -8.08 5.02 4.35
N ILE A 11 -6.86 4.82 3.83
CA ILE A 11 -5.63 5.08 4.58
C ILE A 11 -5.41 6.59 4.69
N ARG A 12 -5.31 7.09 5.92
CA ARG A 12 -5.02 8.49 6.18
C ARG A 12 -3.63 8.85 5.64
N ALA A 13 -3.56 9.93 4.86
CA ALA A 13 -2.28 10.49 4.43
C ALA A 13 -1.46 10.96 5.65
N ALA A 14 -0.23 10.46 5.74
CA ALA A 14 0.74 10.85 6.76
C ALA A 14 1.96 11.53 6.11
N GLY A 15 2.61 12.43 6.85
CA GLY A 15 3.80 13.13 6.35
C GLY A 15 5.01 12.21 6.19
N ARG A 16 5.97 12.61 5.36
CA ARG A 16 7.19 11.82 5.09
C ARG A 16 8.07 11.56 6.32
N SER A 17 8.10 12.50 7.27
CA SER A 17 8.89 12.37 8.51
C SER A 17 8.00 11.91 9.67
N THR A 18 7.33 10.77 9.49
CA THR A 18 6.43 10.18 10.51
C THR A 18 6.51 8.66 10.51
N GLN A 19 6.03 8.02 11.59
CA GLN A 19 5.86 6.56 11.65
C GLN A 19 4.64 6.07 10.85
N GLY A 20 3.81 6.97 10.32
CA GLY A 20 2.55 6.64 9.66
C GLY A 20 1.39 6.44 10.63
N VAL A 21 0.41 5.63 10.22
CA VAL A 21 -0.81 5.35 10.97
C VAL A 21 -1.00 3.85 11.17
N LYS A 22 -1.61 3.46 12.28
CA LYS A 22 -1.94 2.07 12.58
C LYS A 22 -3.12 1.63 11.69
N LEU A 23 -2.91 0.58 10.90
CA LEU A 23 -3.94 0.02 10.02
C LEU A 23 -4.67 -1.17 10.67
N ILE A 24 -3.92 -2.04 11.36
CA ILE A 24 -4.41 -3.30 11.92
C ILE A 24 -3.74 -3.57 13.28
N ASP A 25 -4.44 -4.31 14.13
CA ASP A 25 -3.87 -4.91 15.35
C ASP A 25 -3.27 -6.28 15.02
N LEU A 26 -2.02 -6.48 15.44
CA LEU A 26 -1.32 -7.76 15.39
C LEU A 26 -1.26 -8.33 16.81
N GLY A 27 -1.21 -9.66 16.93
CA GLY A 27 -0.87 -10.28 18.21
C GLY A 27 0.59 -9.99 18.57
N ASP A 28 0.95 -10.17 19.85
CA ASP A 28 2.25 -9.73 20.38
C ASP A 28 3.46 -10.31 19.61
N ASP A 29 3.36 -11.54 19.12
CA ASP A 29 4.43 -12.22 18.35
C ASP A 29 4.17 -12.23 16.83
N ASP A 30 3.04 -11.68 16.37
CA ASP A 30 2.69 -11.66 14.94
C ASP A 30 3.45 -10.55 14.20
N LYS A 31 4.01 -10.87 13.03
CA LYS A 31 4.68 -9.91 12.14
C LYS A 31 4.07 -9.94 10.74
N VAL A 32 4.18 -8.81 10.04
CA VAL A 32 3.80 -8.71 8.62
C VAL A 32 4.84 -9.44 7.79
N ALA A 33 4.42 -10.47 7.04
CA ALA A 33 5.30 -11.22 6.15
C ALA A 33 5.42 -10.57 4.76
N ALA A 34 4.32 -10.05 4.22
CA ALA A 34 4.27 -9.42 2.91
C ALA A 34 3.09 -8.45 2.81
N SER A 35 3.19 -7.48 1.90
CA SER A 35 2.09 -6.62 1.47
C SER A 35 2.12 -6.47 -0.05
N SER A 36 0.95 -6.30 -0.66
CA SER A 36 0.83 -6.09 -2.10
C SER A 36 -0.38 -5.22 -2.41
N LEU A 37 -0.26 -4.37 -3.43
CA LEU A 37 -1.36 -3.58 -3.94
C LEU A 37 -2.14 -4.41 -4.96
N ILE A 38 -3.45 -4.41 -4.81
CA ILE A 38 -4.33 -5.10 -5.75
C ILE A 38 -4.97 -4.03 -6.61
N THR A 39 -4.58 -3.99 -7.89
CA THR A 39 -5.22 -3.13 -8.87
C THR A 39 -6.51 -3.79 -9.32
N ASN A 40 -7.63 -3.06 -9.30
CA ASN A 40 -8.83 -3.52 -9.98
C ASN A 40 -8.51 -3.54 -11.48
N GLN A 41 -8.85 -4.62 -12.18
CA GLN A 41 -8.51 -4.79 -13.60
C GLN A 41 -9.09 -3.68 -14.49
N SER A 42 -10.04 -2.89 -14.00
CA SER A 42 -10.56 -1.68 -14.64
C SER A 42 -9.59 -0.49 -14.65
N GLU A 43 -8.63 -0.41 -13.73
CA GLU A 43 -7.66 0.71 -13.62
C GLU A 43 -6.34 0.45 -14.35
N LYS A 44 -6.14 -0.73 -14.93
CA LYS A 44 -4.88 -1.13 -15.58
C LYS A 44 -4.59 -0.40 -16.92
N LEU A 45 -5.43 0.55 -17.32
CA LEU A 45 -5.32 1.28 -18.59
C LEU A 45 -4.60 2.63 -18.50
N LEU A 46 -4.15 3.10 -17.32
CA LEU A 46 -3.66 4.48 -17.17
C LEU A 46 -2.24 4.70 -16.62
N GLU A 47 -1.50 3.65 -16.23
CA GLU A 47 -0.11 3.82 -15.74
C GLU A 47 0.93 3.04 -16.56
N GLU A 48 1.19 3.49 -17.80
CA GLU A 48 2.53 3.42 -18.39
C GLU A 48 3.05 4.86 -18.52
N LYS A 49 3.63 5.41 -17.44
CA LYS A 49 4.45 6.61 -17.61
C LYS A 49 5.86 6.16 -18.03
N PRO A 50 6.29 6.44 -19.27
CA PRO A 50 7.62 6.03 -19.73
C PRO A 50 8.69 6.70 -18.85
N PRO A 51 9.82 6.02 -18.58
CA PRO A 51 10.95 6.64 -17.92
C PRO A 51 11.48 7.73 -18.84
N THR A 52 11.11 8.98 -18.56
CA THR A 52 11.78 10.12 -19.16
C THR A 52 13.14 10.21 -18.49
N VAL A 53 14.15 9.65 -19.15
CA VAL A 53 15.56 9.87 -18.78
C VAL A 53 15.87 11.33 -19.14
N PRO A 54 16.13 12.23 -18.17
CA PRO A 54 16.69 13.52 -18.51
C PRO A 54 18.14 13.30 -19.00
N LYS A 55 18.45 13.91 -20.16
CA LYS A 55 19.76 13.91 -20.81
C LYS A 55 20.84 14.54 -19.95
#